data_AF-A0A316SUT2-F1
#
_entry.id   AF-A0A316SUT2-F1
#
_cell.length_a   1.000
_cell.length_b   1.000
_cell.length_c   1.000
_cell.angle_alpha   90.00
_cell.angle_beta   90.00
_cell.angle_gamma   90.00
#
_symmetry.space_group_name_H-M   'P 1'
#
loop_
_entity.id
_entity.type
_entity.pdbx_description
1 polymer ?
#
loop_
_entity_poly.entity_id
_entity_poly.type
_entity_poly.pdbx_seq_one_letter_code
_entity_poly.pdbx_strand_id
1 'polypeptide(L)' 'MIEKNQRLRNLKQLRREFGDACRQQRQKQGLELHLWESMTDIPSSFINAIEEGRANPDLAQCNYIASCLDKKLKIEWID' A
#
# COMPACT_ATOMS: atom_id res chain seq x y z
N MET A 1 25.67 -0.35 10.85
CA MET A 1 24.41 -0.10 11.59
C MET A 1 23.76 1.12 10.96
N ILE A 2 22.55 1.02 10.39
CA ILE A 2 21.91 2.18 9.75
C ILE A 2 21.47 3.17 10.83
N GLU A 3 21.81 4.45 10.66
CA GLU A 3 21.41 5.53 11.57
C GLU A 3 19.88 5.65 11.67
N LYS A 4 19.37 6.00 12.85
CA LYS A 4 17.93 6.14 13.13
C LYS A 4 17.22 7.03 12.11
N ASN A 5 17.85 8.14 11.71
CA ASN A 5 17.30 9.08 10.73
C ASN A 5 17.15 8.45 9.34
N GLN A 6 18.14 7.67 8.91
CA GLN A 6 18.08 6.97 7.64
C GLN A 6 17.00 5.88 7.65
N ARG A 7 16.84 5.15 8.75
CA ARG A 7 15.72 4.19 8.91
C ARG A 7 14.36 4.86 8.75
N LEU A 8 14.16 6.01 9.38
CA LEU A 8 12.90 6.75 9.28
C LEU A 8 12.62 7.26 7.86
N ARG A 9 13.66 7.68 7.14
CA ARG A 9 13.55 8.05 5.71
C ARG A 9 13.15 6.85 4.86
N ASN A 10 13.84 5.71 5.03
CA ASN A 10 13.53 4.49 4.30
C ASN A 10 12.10 4.01 4.55
N LEU A 11 11.61 4.08 5.80
CA LEU A 11 10.22 3.72 6.14
C LEU A 11 9.20 4.66 5.49
N LYS A 12 9.49 5.97 5.44
CA LYS A 12 8.61 6.94 4.74
C LYS A 12 8.57 6.66 3.24
N GLN A 13 9.73 6.37 2.64
CA GLN A 13 9.85 6.03 1.23
C GLN A 13 9.07 4.75 0.90
N LEU A 14 9.27 3.68 1.68
CA LEU A 14 8.60 2.40 1.50
C LEU A 14 7.07 2.53 1.57
N ARG A 15 6.54 3.31 2.52
CA ARG A 15 5.10 3.57 2.60
C ARG A 15 4.56 4.26 1.35
N ARG A 16 5.35 5.18 0.78
CA ARG A 16 4.96 5.91 -0.42
C ARG A 16 4.93 4.99 -1.63
N GLU A 17 5.98 4.19 -1.81
CA GLU A 17 6.07 3.20 -2.90
C GLU A 17 4.94 2.17 -2.83
N PHE A 18 4.62 1.68 -1.63
CA PHE A 18 3.49 0.77 -1.44
C PHE A 18 2.15 1.43 -1.79
N GLY A 19 1.91 2.65 -1.33
CA GLY A 19 0.70 3.41 -1.66
C GLY A 19 0.56 3.68 -3.16
N ASP A 20 1.64 4.09 -3.82
CA ASP A 20 1.66 4.34 -5.26
C ASP A 20 1.39 3.05 -6.05
N ALA A 21 1.96 1.92 -5.65
CA ALA A 21 1.69 0.62 -6.28
C ALA A 21 0.23 0.20 -6.13
N CYS A 22 -0.37 0.37 -4.94
CA CYS A 22 -1.78 0.10 -4.69
C CYS A 22 -2.68 0.96 -5.59
N ARG A 23 -2.41 2.28 -5.64
CA ARG A 23 -3.18 3.22 -6.46
C ARG A 23 -3.10 2.88 -7.94
N GLN A 24 -1.90 2.60 -8.45
CA GLN A 24 -1.72 2.25 -9.85
C GLN A 24 -2.48 0.97 -10.22
N GLN A 25 -2.42 -0.05 -9.36
CA GLN A 25 -3.11 -1.32 -9.62
C GLN A 25 -4.63 -1.15 -9.57
N ARG A 26 -5.13 -0.40 -8.59
CA ARG A 26 -6.54 -0.04 -8.47
C ARG A 26 -7.06 0.70 -9.71
N GLN A 27 -6.32 1.72 -10.17
CA GLN A 27 -6.66 2.51 -11.35
C GLN A 27 -6.65 1.67 -12.64
N LYS A 28 -5.69 0.75 -12.78
CA LYS A 28 -5.64 -0.20 -13.92
C LYS A 28 -6.88 -1.10 -14.01
N GLN A 29 -7.51 -1.39 -12.87
CA GLN A 29 -8.73 -2.20 -12.78
C GLN A 29 -10.02 -1.37 -12.88
N GLY A 30 -9.92 -0.03 -12.91
CA GLY A 30 -11.09 0.85 -12.82
C GLY A 30 -11.82 0.73 -11.48
N LEU A 31 -11.13 0.29 -10.42
CA LEU A 31 -11.74 0.07 -9.11
C LEU A 31 -11.83 1.40 -8.34
N GLU A 32 -13.04 1.86 -8.08
CA GLU A 32 -13.27 3.04 -7.25
C GLU A 32 -13.12 2.70 -5.76
N LEU A 33 -12.68 3.66 -4.94
CA LEU A 33 -12.41 3.44 -3.51
C LEU A 33 -13.65 2.91 -2.76
N HIS A 34 -14.82 3.48 -3.02
CA HIS A 34 -16.07 3.06 -2.39
C HIS A 34 -16.49 1.63 -2.76
N LEU A 35 -16.13 1.16 -3.95
CA LEU A 35 -16.38 -0.22 -4.38
C LEU A 35 -15.42 -1.19 -3.68
N TRP A 36 -14.18 -0.76 -3.45
CA TRP A 36 -13.22 -1.56 -2.68
C TRP A 36 -13.73 -1.79 -1.25
N GLU A 37 -14.23 -0.76 -0.58
CA GLU A 37 -14.82 -0.92 0.76
C GLU A 37 -16.03 -1.88 0.78
N SER A 38 -16.80 -1.96 -0.32
CA SER A 38 -17.87 -2.97 -0.41
C SER A 38 -17.38 -4.41 -0.61
N MET A 39 -16.13 -4.58 -1.07
CA MET A 39 -15.52 -5.87 -1.37
C MET A 39 -14.60 -6.39 -0.26
N THR A 40 -14.23 -5.53 0.71
CA THR A 40 -13.24 -5.83 1.74
C THR A 40 -13.62 -5.19 3.06
N ASP A 41 -13.11 -5.71 4.17
CA ASP A 41 -13.30 -5.09 5.49
C ASP A 41 -12.40 -3.84 5.71
N ILE A 42 -11.88 -3.24 4.63
CA ILE A 42 -10.99 -2.09 4.69
C ILE A 42 -11.76 -0.81 4.33
N PRO A 43 -11.84 0.17 5.24
CA PRO A 43 -12.48 1.44 4.96
C PRO A 43 -11.81 2.19 3.81
N SER A 44 -12.61 2.83 2.93
CA SER A 44 -12.09 3.65 1.81
C SER A 44 -11.14 4.73 2.29
N SER A 45 -11.39 5.29 3.48
CA SER A 45 -10.54 6.30 4.12
C SER A 45 -9.15 5.79 4.46
N PHE A 46 -9.05 4.52 4.88
CA PHE A 46 -7.77 3.87 5.17
C PHE A 46 -7.00 3.57 3.88
N ILE A 47 -7.68 3.09 2.83
CA ILE A 47 -7.08 2.88 1.51
C ILE A 47 -6.56 4.20 0.95
N ASN A 48 -7.35 5.28 1.02
CA ASN A 48 -6.89 6.60 0.59
C ASN A 48 -5.67 7.08 1.38
N ALA A 49 -5.65 6.87 2.70
CA ALA A 49 -4.49 7.21 3.53
C ALA A 49 -3.25 6.37 3.18
N ILE A 50 -3.42 5.13 2.75
CA ILE A 50 -2.34 4.27 2.22
C ILE A 50 -1.83 4.82 0.89
N GLU A 51 -2.72 5.12 -0.07
CA GLU A 51 -2.36 5.67 -1.38
C GLU A 51 -1.62 7.01 -1.28
N GLU A 52 -1.84 7.78 -0.21
CA GLU A 52 -1.13 9.03 0.05
C GLU A 52 0.17 8.86 0.87
N GLY A 53 0.48 7.64 1.33
CA GLY A 53 1.63 7.32 2.18
C GLY A 53 1.52 7.83 3.62
N ARG A 54 0.31 8.17 4.07
CA ARG A 54 0.01 8.69 5.43
C ARG A 54 -0.31 7.59 6.43
N ALA A 55 -0.84 6.46 5.98
CA ALA A 55 -1.13 5.30 6.83
C ALA A 55 0.12 4.46 7.09
N ASN A 56 0.16 3.79 8.23
CA ASN A 56 1.22 2.85 8.59
C ASN A 56 0.62 1.44 8.77
N PRO A 57 0.24 0.76 7.67
CA PRO A 57 -0.32 -0.58 7.74
C PRO A 57 0.71 -1.58 8.26
N ASP A 58 0.25 -2.59 8.98
CA ASP A 58 1.08 -3.75 9.31
C ASP A 58 1.23 -4.71 8.13
N LEU A 59 2.09 -5.72 8.28
CA LEU A 59 2.36 -6.69 7.21
C LEU A 59 1.11 -7.50 6.81
N ALA A 60 0.23 -7.81 7.77
CA ALA A 60 -0.99 -8.56 7.49
C ALA A 60 -1.96 -7.73 6.65
N GLN A 61 -2.12 -6.45 7.00
CA GLN A 61 -2.90 -5.47 6.22
C GLN A 61 -2.31 -5.29 4.82
N CYS A 62 -0.99 -5.14 4.69
CA CYS A 62 -0.33 -5.05 3.40
C CYS A 62 -0.61 -6.28 2.51
N ASN A 63 -0.49 -7.49 3.08
CA ASN A 63 -0.76 -8.73 2.38
C ASN A 63 -2.23 -8.86 1.96
N TYR A 64 -3.14 -8.47 2.85
CA TYR A 64 -4.57 -8.52 2.56
C TYR A 64 -4.93 -7.56 1.42
N ILE A 65 -4.48 -6.31 1.47
CA ILE A 65 -4.65 -5.31 0.39
C ILE A 65 -4.10 -5.84 -0.93
N ALA A 66 -2.90 -6.40 -0.91
CA ALA A 66 -2.27 -7.00 -2.08
C ALA A 66 -3.09 -8.14 -2.69
N SER A 67 -3.67 -8.99 -1.83
CA SER A 67 -4.53 -10.10 -2.27
C SER A 67 -5.83 -9.61 -2.88
N CYS A 68 -6.41 -8.51 -2.38
CA CYS A 68 -7.63 -7.92 -2.92
C CYS A 68 -7.43 -7.30 -4.30
N LEU A 69 -6.23 -6.80 -4.59
CA LEU A 69 -5.84 -6.28 -5.90
C LEU A 69 -5.39 -7.35 -6.90
N ASP A 70 -5.49 -8.63 -6.52
CA ASP A 70 -5.38 -9.82 -7.36
C ASP A 70 -4.11 -9.93 -8.22
N LYS A 71 -2.91 -9.78 -7.62
CA LYS A 71 -1.65 -10.41 -8.09
C LYS A 71 -0.68 -10.60 -6.92
N LYS A 72 0.15 -11.67 -6.97
CA LYS A 72 1.39 -11.75 -6.17
C LYS A 72 2.15 -10.43 -6.35
N LEU A 73 2.19 -9.57 -5.32
CA LEU A 73 3.05 -8.38 -5.33
C LEU A 73 4.47 -8.86 -5.58
N LYS A 74 4.99 -8.59 -6.77
CA LYS A 74 6.38 -8.87 -7.10
C LYS A 74 7.20 -7.77 -6.43
N ILE A 75 7.66 -8.03 -5.21
CA ILE A 75 8.62 -7.16 -4.53
C ILE A 75 9.98 -7.46 -5.16
N GLU A 76 10.45 -6.57 -6.03
CA GLU A 76 11.81 -6.64 -6.56
C GLU A 76 12.72 -5.82 -5.64
N TRP A 77 13.77 -6.45 -5.14
CA TRP A 77 14.84 -5.75 -4.44
C TRP A 77 15.69 -5.04 -5.50
N ILE A 78 15.83 -3.73 -5.38
CA ILE A 78 16.79 -2.96 -6.17
C ILE A 78 18.15 -3.14 -5.49
N ASP A 79 19.13 -3.67 -6.24
CA ASP A 79 20.52 -3.81 -5.81
C ASP A 79 21.20 -2.45 -5.55
#